data_AF-A0A067N097-F1
#
_entry.id   AF-A0A067N097-F1
#
_cell.length_a   1.000
_cell.length_b   1.000
_cell.length_c   1.000
_cell.angle_alpha   90.00
_cell.angle_beta   90.00
_cell.angle_gamma   90.00
#
_symmetry.space_group_name_H-M   'P 1'
#
loop_
_entity.id
_entity.type
_entity.pdbx_description
1 polymer ?
#
loop_
_entity_poly.entity_id
_entity_poly.type
_entity_poly.pdbx_seq_one_letter_code
_entity_poly.pdbx_strand_id
1 'polypeptide(L)'
;MDSAAKETPKEVLMPLGQRALVDTCFEEGHYESGIAVLDKLRSPKYYPSPSHVRQLIYIALYPPPLENAQTPDDLTSGSPKKLNIQRQKTHLLPTPESSVNALSLLCALLHTNSPAALAKGLPSYVTSKGGVRFSGVREEQDDREDAFIGKQSADIRQAKDCWAILADGFVKRSDSEDVAEQPPTEDEMDVDEEEDENTARRVVGKHAWGVLEWLVGLFELDEKVAESKGMPRRSDILLSQIPLARAGLQWDIQSALNVVFDALTPLPLARHDGNGIPSATPPILEQYRTGLGTRLMALVRTYSLFLISTFMAQVYYSPTTQS
;
A
#
# COMPACT_ATOMS: atom_id res chain seq x y z
N MET A 1 -19.88 39.43 -12.55
CA MET A 1 -20.58 38.18 -12.92
C MET A 1 -20.23 37.18 -11.85
N ASP A 2 -21.03 37.14 -10.78
CA ASP A 2 -20.86 36.22 -9.67
C ASP A 2 -21.23 34.81 -10.12
N SER A 3 -20.21 34.01 -10.44
CA SER A 3 -20.37 32.58 -10.63
C SER A 3 -20.68 31.98 -9.27
N ALA A 4 -21.97 31.85 -8.95
CA ALA A 4 -22.43 31.21 -7.73
C ALA A 4 -21.73 29.85 -7.59
N ALA A 5 -20.84 29.74 -6.60
CA ALA A 5 -20.10 28.54 -6.31
C ALA A 5 -21.11 27.41 -6.03
N LYS A 6 -21.33 26.56 -7.03
CA LYS A 6 -22.24 25.43 -6.95
C LYS A 6 -21.63 24.48 -5.93
N GLU A 7 -22.18 24.45 -4.72
CA GLU A 7 -21.73 23.54 -3.66
C GLU A 7 -21.69 22.12 -4.23
N THR A 8 -20.49 21.55 -4.32
CA THR A 8 -20.32 20.18 -4.76
C THR A 8 -20.94 19.27 -3.69
N PRO A 9 -21.81 18.33 -4.07
CA PRO A 9 -22.44 17.45 -3.10
C PRO A 9 -21.35 16.68 -2.34
N LYS A 10 -21.43 16.73 -1.01
CA LYS A 10 -20.49 16.04 -0.13
C LYS A 10 -20.55 14.54 -0.38
N GLU A 11 -19.41 13.90 -0.62
CA GLU A 11 -19.31 12.46 -0.77
C GLU A 11 -19.77 11.75 0.51
N VAL A 12 -20.53 10.66 0.34
CA VAL A 12 -21.09 9.86 1.44
C VAL A 12 -20.55 8.44 1.37
N LEU A 13 -20.41 7.78 2.51
CA LEU A 13 -20.05 6.36 2.55
C LEU A 13 -21.07 5.53 1.77
N MET A 14 -20.59 4.55 1.00
CA MET A 14 -21.42 3.61 0.28
C MET A 14 -22.50 2.96 1.19
N PRO A 15 -23.78 2.91 0.76
CA PRO A 15 -24.86 2.28 1.50
C PRO A 15 -24.55 0.82 1.88
N LEU A 16 -25.05 0.37 3.04
CA LEU A 16 -24.78 -0.96 3.58
C LEU A 16 -25.11 -2.10 2.60
N GLY A 17 -26.23 -2.01 1.89
CA GLY A 17 -26.62 -3.03 0.90
C GLY A 17 -25.65 -3.15 -0.27
N GLN A 18 -25.08 -2.03 -0.73
CA GLN A 18 -24.06 -2.03 -1.78
C GLN A 18 -22.73 -2.59 -1.27
N ARG A 19 -22.36 -2.27 -0.02
CA ARG A 19 -21.17 -2.83 0.63
C ARG A 19 -21.27 -4.34 0.76
N ALA A 20 -22.41 -4.84 1.26
CA ALA A 20 -22.65 -6.26 1.47
C ALA A 20 -22.49 -7.09 0.18
N LEU A 21 -22.88 -6.55 -0.99
CA LEU A 21 -22.67 -7.24 -2.27
C LEU A 21 -21.19 -7.48 -2.57
N VAL A 22 -20.34 -6.48 -2.30
CA VAL A 22 -18.89 -6.57 -2.50
C VAL A 22 -18.27 -7.49 -1.46
N ASP A 23 -18.70 -7.35 -0.21
CA ASP A 23 -18.20 -8.15 0.92
C ASP A 23 -18.46 -9.64 0.70
N THR A 24 -19.67 -10.04 0.29
CA THR A 24 -19.97 -11.45 -0.01
C THR A 24 -19.06 -12.01 -1.11
N CYS A 25 -18.79 -11.26 -2.18
CA CYS A 25 -17.85 -11.72 -3.21
C CYS A 25 -16.43 -11.91 -2.67
N PHE A 26 -15.95 -11.00 -1.83
CA PHE A 26 -14.62 -11.09 -1.23
C PHE A 26 -14.50 -12.19 -0.17
N GLU A 27 -15.55 -12.42 0.62
CA GLU A 27 -15.65 -13.51 1.60
C GLU A 27 -15.60 -14.89 0.93
N GLU A 28 -16.23 -15.03 -0.24
CA GLU A 28 -16.26 -16.26 -1.04
C GLU A 28 -14.98 -16.48 -1.89
N GLY A 29 -14.01 -15.57 -1.84
CA GLY A 29 -12.80 -15.61 -2.68
C GLY A 29 -13.05 -15.27 -4.16
N HIS A 30 -14.24 -14.76 -4.50
CA HIS A 30 -14.60 -14.32 -5.86
C HIS A 30 -14.12 -12.88 -6.12
N TYR A 31 -12.81 -12.66 -6.01
CA TYR A 31 -12.19 -11.33 -6.02
C TYR A 31 -12.47 -10.54 -7.31
N GLU A 32 -12.38 -11.15 -8.49
CA GLU A 32 -12.64 -10.49 -9.76
C GLU A 32 -14.10 -10.00 -9.84
N SER A 33 -15.04 -10.82 -9.35
CA SER A 33 -16.46 -10.47 -9.30
C SER A 33 -16.70 -9.33 -8.32
N GLY A 34 -16.10 -9.38 -7.13
CA GLY A 34 -16.20 -8.30 -6.13
C GLY A 34 -15.63 -6.98 -6.64
N ILE A 35 -14.47 -7.02 -7.31
CA ILE A 35 -13.84 -5.85 -7.95
C ILE A 35 -14.75 -5.30 -9.06
N ALA A 36 -15.30 -6.15 -9.92
CA ALA A 36 -16.20 -5.73 -10.99
C ALA A 36 -17.51 -5.12 -10.47
N VAL A 37 -18.07 -5.67 -9.37
CA VAL A 37 -19.24 -5.10 -8.69
C VAL A 37 -18.87 -3.74 -8.11
N LEU A 38 -17.73 -3.63 -7.43
CA LEU A 38 -17.29 -2.38 -6.83
C LEU A 38 -17.04 -1.28 -7.87
N ASP A 39 -16.47 -1.61 -9.04
CA ASP A 39 -16.31 -0.65 -10.15
C ASP A 39 -17.65 -0.20 -10.72
N LYS A 40 -18.63 -1.10 -10.85
CA LYS A 40 -20.00 -0.72 -11.29
C LYS A 40 -20.72 0.19 -10.29
N LEU A 41 -20.39 0.09 -9.00
CA LEU A 41 -20.96 0.91 -7.93
C LEU A 41 -20.24 2.26 -7.75
N ARG A 42 -19.08 2.44 -8.40
CA ARG A 42 -18.27 3.67 -8.32
C ARG A 42 -19.09 4.88 -8.76
N SER A 43 -19.08 5.93 -7.94
CA SER A 43 -19.84 7.15 -8.18
C SER A 43 -19.20 8.34 -7.47
N PRO A 44 -19.27 9.56 -8.01
CA PRO A 44 -18.81 10.75 -7.28
C PRO A 44 -19.60 11.05 -6.01
N LYS A 45 -20.80 10.46 -5.86
CA LYS A 45 -21.63 10.65 -4.67
C LYS A 45 -21.25 9.69 -3.53
N TYR A 46 -20.76 8.50 -3.86
CA TYR A 46 -20.51 7.43 -2.89
C TYR A 46 -19.06 6.97 -2.97
N TYR A 47 -18.40 6.89 -1.81
CA TYR A 47 -17.05 6.35 -1.73
C TYR A 47 -17.06 4.94 -1.10
N PRO A 48 -16.14 4.05 -1.53
CA PRO A 48 -16.05 2.69 -0.98
C PRO A 48 -15.73 2.70 0.51
N SER A 49 -16.03 1.61 1.22
CA SER A 49 -15.66 1.52 2.63
C SER A 49 -14.12 1.52 2.79
N PRO A 50 -13.58 1.98 3.93
CA PRO A 50 -12.15 1.87 4.20
C PRO A 50 -11.61 0.44 4.11
N SER A 51 -12.41 -0.58 4.49
CA SER A 51 -12.04 -1.99 4.35
C SER A 51 -11.93 -2.41 2.89
N HIS A 52 -12.85 -1.98 2.02
CA HIS A 52 -12.75 -2.24 0.58
C HIS A 52 -11.46 -1.68 -0.02
N VAL A 53 -11.06 -0.46 0.37
CA VAL A 53 -9.80 0.13 -0.10
C VAL A 53 -8.60 -0.70 0.38
N ARG A 54 -8.58 -1.16 1.64
CA ARG A 54 -7.52 -2.04 2.16
C ARG A 54 -7.47 -3.38 1.43
N GLN A 55 -8.61 -4.01 1.20
CA GLN A 55 -8.70 -5.28 0.48
C GLN A 55 -8.18 -5.14 -0.95
N LEU A 56 -8.54 -4.05 -1.66
CA LEU A 56 -7.99 -3.76 -2.99
C LEU A 56 -6.48 -3.56 -2.96
N ILE A 57 -5.94 -2.84 -1.97
CA ILE A 57 -4.49 -2.67 -1.80
C ILE A 57 -3.83 -4.02 -1.56
N TYR A 58 -4.38 -4.85 -0.67
CA TYR A 58 -3.85 -6.20 -0.40
C TYR A 58 -3.83 -7.07 -1.66
N ILE A 59 -4.95 -7.11 -2.40
CA ILE A 59 -5.08 -7.88 -3.64
C ILE A 59 -4.07 -7.38 -4.69
N ALA A 60 -3.89 -6.07 -4.82
CA ALA A 60 -2.92 -5.47 -5.74
C ALA A 60 -1.45 -5.75 -5.35
N LEU A 61 -1.16 -5.90 -4.05
CA LEU A 61 0.17 -6.28 -3.54
C LEU A 61 0.45 -7.78 -3.61
N TYR A 62 -0.57 -8.61 -3.88
CA TYR A 62 -0.44 -10.06 -3.82
C TYR A 62 0.53 -10.58 -4.90
N PRO A 63 1.56 -11.37 -4.53
CA PRO A 63 2.55 -11.83 -5.48
C PRO A 63 1.98 -12.89 -6.45
N PRO A 64 2.32 -12.84 -7.75
CA PRO A 64 1.96 -13.88 -8.71
C PRO A 64 2.59 -15.23 -8.31
N PRO A 65 2.03 -16.36 -8.77
CA PRO A 65 2.64 -17.67 -8.58
C PRO A 65 4.06 -17.70 -9.14
N LEU A 66 4.97 -18.42 -8.47
CA LEU A 66 6.32 -18.66 -8.98
C LEU A 66 6.23 -19.53 -10.24
N GLU A 67 6.80 -19.07 -11.36
CA GLU A 67 6.77 -19.78 -12.65
C GLU A 67 7.37 -21.21 -12.59
N ASN A 68 8.23 -21.46 -11.60
CA ASN A 68 8.90 -22.73 -11.37
C ASN A 68 8.26 -23.61 -10.29
N ALA A 69 7.09 -23.23 -9.76
CA ALA A 69 6.34 -24.13 -8.88
C ALA A 69 5.96 -25.37 -9.68
N GLN A 70 6.56 -26.51 -9.34
CA GLN A 70 6.40 -27.79 -10.03
C GLN A 70 4.94 -28.02 -10.42
N THR A 71 4.71 -28.38 -11.69
CA THR A 71 3.38 -28.68 -12.18
C THR A 71 2.73 -29.74 -11.29
N PRO A 72 1.44 -29.60 -10.93
CA PRO A 72 0.76 -30.47 -9.97
C PRO A 72 0.71 -31.98 -10.33
N ASP A 73 1.20 -32.37 -11.52
CA ASP A 73 1.30 -33.76 -11.96
C ASP A 73 2.32 -34.60 -11.18
N ASP A 74 3.29 -33.99 -10.48
CA ASP A 74 4.29 -34.72 -9.68
C ASP A 74 3.80 -35.10 -8.26
N LEU A 75 2.59 -34.67 -7.85
CA LEU A 75 2.05 -34.90 -6.49
C LEU A 75 1.09 -36.09 -6.38
N THR A 76 1.16 -37.06 -7.29
CA THR A 76 0.23 -38.20 -7.38
C THR A 76 0.25 -39.19 -6.21
N SER A 77 1.12 -39.01 -5.21
CA SER A 77 1.23 -39.90 -4.04
C SER A 77 0.52 -39.39 -2.77
N GLY A 78 -0.28 -38.32 -2.86
CA GLY A 78 -0.98 -37.73 -1.72
C GLY A 78 -2.36 -38.35 -1.43
N SER A 79 -2.65 -38.62 -0.15
CA SER A 79 -3.99 -39.04 0.31
C SER A 79 -5.10 -38.05 -0.13
N PRO A 80 -6.25 -38.51 -0.66
CA PRO A 80 -7.32 -37.66 -1.21
C PRO A 80 -7.84 -36.56 -0.28
N LYS A 81 -7.75 -36.79 1.05
CA LYS A 81 -8.20 -35.82 2.06
C LYS A 81 -7.33 -34.56 2.11
N LYS A 82 -6.02 -34.67 1.84
CA LYS A 82 -5.11 -33.50 1.82
C LYS A 82 -5.34 -32.63 0.59
N LEU A 83 -5.64 -33.26 -0.55
CA LEU A 83 -5.94 -32.57 -1.81
C LEU A 83 -7.19 -31.68 -1.72
N ASN A 84 -8.24 -32.11 -1.00
CA ASN A 84 -9.46 -31.31 -0.86
C ASN A 84 -9.23 -30.06 0.00
N ILE A 85 -8.51 -30.18 1.12
CA ILE A 85 -8.17 -29.04 1.99
C ILE A 85 -7.31 -28.03 1.23
N GLN A 86 -6.36 -28.49 0.42
CA GLN A 86 -5.51 -27.60 -0.37
C GLN A 86 -6.32 -26.84 -1.43
N ARG A 87 -7.21 -27.51 -2.16
CA ARG A 87 -8.11 -26.87 -3.14
C ARG A 87 -9.03 -25.82 -2.50
N GLN A 88 -9.51 -26.08 -1.28
CA GLN A 88 -10.29 -25.11 -0.53
C GLN A 88 -9.48 -23.90 -0.06
N LYS A 89 -8.16 -23.98 0.08
CA LYS A 89 -7.35 -22.81 0.40
C LYS A 89 -6.99 -21.99 -0.83
N THR A 90 -6.73 -22.63 -1.97
CA THR A 90 -6.26 -21.94 -3.18
C THR A 90 -7.29 -20.99 -3.78
N HIS A 91 -8.60 -21.27 -3.68
CA HIS A 91 -9.63 -20.36 -4.19
C HIS A 91 -9.77 -19.08 -3.34
N LEU A 92 -9.26 -19.08 -2.11
CA LEU A 92 -9.24 -17.90 -1.25
C LEU A 92 -8.03 -17.00 -1.52
N LEU A 93 -7.12 -17.38 -2.43
CA LEU A 93 -5.94 -16.57 -2.75
C LEU A 93 -6.21 -15.69 -3.97
N PRO A 94 -5.80 -14.41 -3.95
CA PRO A 94 -5.90 -13.56 -5.13
C PRO A 94 -5.17 -14.13 -6.34
N THR A 95 -5.81 -14.07 -7.50
CA THR A 95 -5.19 -14.44 -8.79
C THR A 95 -4.37 -13.25 -9.33
N PRO A 96 -3.43 -13.49 -10.27
CA PRO A 96 -2.74 -12.39 -10.95
C PRO A 96 -3.70 -11.41 -11.66
N GLU A 97 -4.80 -11.93 -12.23
CA GLU A 97 -5.82 -11.11 -12.87
C GLU A 97 -6.55 -10.22 -11.86
N SER A 98 -6.90 -10.77 -10.69
CA SER A 98 -7.43 -10.00 -9.57
C SER A 98 -6.51 -8.87 -9.14
N SER A 99 -5.20 -9.12 -9.03
CA SER A 99 -4.21 -8.08 -8.67
C SER A 99 -4.19 -6.93 -9.66
N VAL A 100 -4.21 -7.22 -10.96
CA VAL A 100 -4.27 -6.21 -12.02
C VAL A 100 -5.59 -5.42 -11.98
N ASN A 101 -6.72 -6.12 -11.84
CA ASN A 101 -8.04 -5.50 -11.77
C ASN A 101 -8.19 -4.61 -10.52
N ALA A 102 -7.67 -5.04 -9.38
CA ALA A 102 -7.69 -4.26 -8.14
C ALA A 102 -6.88 -2.97 -8.28
N LEU A 103 -5.68 -3.04 -8.85
CA LEU A 103 -4.86 -1.87 -9.12
C LEU A 103 -5.54 -0.90 -10.10
N SER A 104 -6.12 -1.44 -11.18
CA SER A 104 -6.87 -0.64 -12.16
C SER A 104 -8.04 0.10 -11.50
N LEU A 105 -8.79 -0.58 -10.64
CA LEU A 105 -9.90 0.01 -9.88
C LEU A 105 -9.41 1.08 -8.89
N LEU A 106 -8.31 0.85 -8.16
CA LEU A 106 -7.70 1.86 -7.28
C LEU A 106 -7.38 3.15 -8.05
N CYS A 107 -6.80 3.05 -9.25
CA CYS A 107 -6.54 4.18 -10.12
C CYS A 107 -7.83 4.83 -10.67
N ALA A 108 -8.86 4.05 -10.99
CA ALA A 108 -10.16 4.58 -11.42
C ALA A 108 -10.89 5.33 -10.29
N LEU A 109 -10.74 4.87 -9.03
CA LEU A 109 -11.30 5.54 -7.86
C LEU A 109 -10.69 6.93 -7.65
N LEU A 110 -9.40 7.16 -7.98
CA LEU A 110 -8.79 8.50 -7.95
C LEU A 110 -9.54 9.51 -8.85
N HIS A 111 -10.13 9.05 -9.95
CA HIS A 111 -10.85 9.93 -10.88
C HIS A 111 -12.29 10.21 -10.44
N THR A 112 -12.79 9.50 -9.44
CA THR A 112 -14.21 9.53 -9.07
C THR A 112 -14.45 10.00 -7.66
N ASN A 113 -13.52 9.70 -6.75
CA ASN A 113 -13.67 9.96 -5.32
C ASN A 113 -12.57 10.90 -4.83
N SER A 114 -12.88 11.63 -3.76
CA SER A 114 -11.91 12.54 -3.14
C SER A 114 -10.73 11.77 -2.53
N PRO A 115 -9.52 12.34 -2.57
CA PRO A 115 -8.35 11.74 -1.93
C PRO A 115 -8.57 11.44 -0.45
N ALA A 116 -9.24 12.35 0.26
CA ALA A 116 -9.53 12.21 1.67
C ALA A 116 -10.45 11.01 1.98
N ALA A 117 -11.36 10.63 1.07
CA ALA A 117 -12.20 9.46 1.24
C ALA A 117 -11.40 8.16 1.08
N LEU A 118 -10.54 8.09 0.06
CA LEU A 118 -9.71 6.92 -0.22
C LEU A 118 -8.62 6.72 0.84
N ALA A 119 -8.02 7.80 1.32
CA ALA A 119 -6.98 7.76 2.35
C ALA A 119 -7.46 7.19 3.70
N LYS A 120 -8.77 7.08 3.94
CA LYS A 120 -9.30 6.38 5.13
C LYS A 120 -8.94 4.90 5.14
N GLY A 121 -8.66 4.31 3.98
CA GLY A 121 -8.15 2.94 3.86
C GLY A 121 -6.67 2.80 4.24
N LEU A 122 -5.91 3.90 4.31
CA LEU A 122 -4.47 3.85 4.58
C LEU A 122 -4.17 3.81 6.08
N PRO A 123 -2.98 3.30 6.46
CA PRO A 123 -2.39 3.62 7.76
C PRO A 123 -2.34 5.13 7.95
N SER A 124 -2.45 5.63 9.17
CA SER A 124 -2.23 7.04 9.44
C SER A 124 -1.70 7.23 10.85
N TYR A 125 -0.70 8.09 11.01
CA TYR A 125 -0.31 8.56 12.32
C TYR A 125 -1.43 9.46 12.82
N VAL A 126 -2.32 8.91 13.66
CA VAL A 126 -3.35 9.71 14.30
C VAL A 126 -2.66 10.85 15.04
N THR A 127 -2.85 12.08 14.57
CA THR A 127 -2.39 13.30 15.22
C THR A 127 -3.24 13.55 16.45
N SER A 128 -3.09 12.68 17.45
CA SER A 128 -3.80 12.81 18.72
C SER A 128 -3.19 14.01 19.45
N LYS A 129 -3.73 15.21 19.18
CA LYS A 129 -3.64 16.36 20.09
C LYS A 129 -4.37 15.97 21.37
N GLY A 130 -3.76 15.10 22.18
CA GLY A 130 -4.35 14.62 23.43
C GLY A 130 -4.18 13.13 23.74
N GLY A 131 -3.03 12.52 23.44
CA GLY A 131 -2.44 11.43 24.25
C GLY A 131 -3.22 10.11 24.41
N VAL A 132 -4.39 9.96 23.80
CA VAL A 132 -5.14 8.71 23.77
C VAL A 132 -5.00 8.19 22.35
N ARG A 133 -4.34 7.04 22.18
CA ARG A 133 -4.39 6.27 20.92
C ARG A 133 -5.88 6.17 20.59
N PHE A 134 -6.32 6.69 19.45
CA PHE A 134 -7.71 6.57 19.02
C PHE A 134 -8.04 5.07 18.80
N SER A 135 -8.45 4.45 19.90
CA SER A 135 -9.14 3.17 20.02
C SER A 135 -10.58 3.50 20.49
N GLY A 136 -11.20 4.54 19.91
CA GLY A 136 -12.39 5.16 20.50
C GLY A 136 -13.53 5.49 19.54
N VAL A 137 -13.24 5.80 18.27
CA VAL A 137 -14.27 5.61 17.25
C VAL A 137 -14.19 4.13 16.93
N ARG A 138 -15.03 3.37 17.63
CA ARG A 138 -15.45 2.03 17.22
C ARG A 138 -16.06 2.21 15.83
N GLU A 139 -15.21 2.33 14.79
CA GLU A 139 -15.55 1.76 13.49
C GLU A 139 -16.11 0.41 13.88
N GLU A 140 -17.43 0.26 13.68
CA GLU A 140 -18.19 -0.93 14.03
C GLU A 140 -17.24 -2.09 13.85
N GLN A 141 -16.87 -2.71 14.96
CA GLN A 141 -15.95 -3.83 14.98
C GLN A 141 -16.62 -4.85 14.08
N ASP A 142 -16.20 -4.83 12.82
CA ASP A 142 -16.98 -5.39 11.74
C ASP A 142 -16.73 -6.88 11.92
N ASP A 143 -17.75 -7.62 12.33
CA ASP A 143 -17.67 -9.08 12.48
C ASP A 143 -17.20 -9.77 11.18
N ARG A 144 -17.05 -9.01 10.09
CA ARG A 144 -16.43 -9.33 8.80
C ARG A 144 -14.90 -9.48 8.83
N GLU A 145 -14.21 -9.13 9.92
CA GLU A 145 -12.77 -9.45 10.07
C GLU A 145 -12.50 -10.95 10.16
N ASP A 146 -13.54 -11.78 10.34
CA ASP A 146 -13.45 -13.25 10.29
C ASP A 146 -13.18 -13.79 8.87
N ALA A 147 -13.46 -12.99 7.84
CA ALA A 147 -13.19 -13.36 6.45
C ALA A 147 -11.68 -13.45 6.19
N PHE A 148 -11.24 -14.43 5.39
CA PHE A 148 -9.82 -14.65 5.09
C PHE A 148 -9.13 -13.36 4.61
N ILE A 149 -9.70 -12.71 3.59
CA ILE A 149 -9.17 -11.45 3.03
C ILE A 149 -9.35 -10.27 3.99
N GLY A 150 -10.43 -10.27 4.79
CA GLY A 150 -10.67 -9.26 5.82
C GLY A 150 -9.51 -9.23 6.81
N LYS A 151 -9.16 -10.39 7.36
CA LYS A 151 -8.02 -10.55 8.27
C LYS A 151 -6.70 -10.15 7.64
N GLN A 152 -6.41 -10.61 6.43
CA GLN A 152 -5.14 -10.30 5.75
C GLN A 152 -5.01 -8.81 5.41
N SER A 153 -6.10 -8.18 4.98
CA SER A 153 -6.11 -6.73 4.71
C SER A 153 -6.09 -5.88 5.99
N ALA A 154 -6.41 -6.44 7.15
CA ALA A 154 -6.31 -5.74 8.43
C ALA A 154 -4.85 -5.44 8.80
N ASP A 155 -3.89 -6.25 8.31
CA ASP A 155 -2.46 -5.99 8.52
C ASP A 155 -2.01 -4.68 7.87
N ILE A 156 -2.65 -4.26 6.76
CA ILE A 156 -2.45 -2.93 6.19
C ILE A 156 -2.81 -1.86 7.20
N ARG A 157 -3.94 -1.99 7.91
CA ARG A 157 -4.34 -1.00 8.94
C ARG A 157 -3.33 -0.94 10.08
N GLN A 158 -2.70 -2.07 10.41
CA GLN A 158 -1.73 -2.18 11.50
C GLN A 158 -0.32 -1.74 11.09
N ALA A 159 -0.07 -1.55 9.80
CA ALA A 159 1.21 -1.04 9.32
C ALA A 159 1.51 0.34 9.91
N LYS A 160 2.79 0.62 10.13
CA LYS A 160 3.26 1.86 10.76
C LYS A 160 2.85 3.10 9.95
N ASP A 161 3.00 3.01 8.64
CA ASP A 161 2.70 4.03 7.63
C ASP A 161 2.44 3.38 6.27
N CYS A 162 1.99 4.16 5.28
CA CYS A 162 1.78 3.68 3.92
C CYS A 162 3.08 3.29 3.19
N TRP A 163 4.26 3.52 3.75
CA TRP A 163 5.53 3.10 3.15
C TRP A 163 5.87 1.67 3.57
N ALA A 164 5.54 1.31 4.82
CA ALA A 164 5.74 -0.04 5.34
C ALA A 164 4.97 -1.10 4.52
N ILE A 165 3.81 -0.77 3.97
CA ILE A 165 3.03 -1.69 3.13
C ILE A 165 3.68 -1.98 1.77
N LEU A 166 4.63 -1.14 1.34
CA LEU A 166 5.37 -1.33 0.09
C LEU A 166 6.59 -2.23 0.26
N ALA A 167 6.99 -2.53 1.49
CA ALA A 167 8.19 -3.30 1.78
C ALA A 167 8.13 -4.70 1.15
N ASP A 168 9.29 -5.18 0.71
CA ASP A 168 9.38 -6.53 0.16
C ASP A 168 9.00 -7.57 1.22
N GLY A 169 8.12 -8.50 0.84
CA GLY A 169 7.55 -9.50 1.76
C GLY A 169 6.53 -8.97 2.77
N PHE A 170 5.95 -7.76 2.57
CA PHE A 170 4.81 -7.31 3.37
C PHE A 170 3.59 -8.23 3.18
N VAL A 171 3.20 -8.51 1.93
CA VAL A 171 2.24 -9.57 1.61
C VAL A 171 3.02 -10.84 1.27
N LYS A 172 2.85 -11.88 2.09
CA LYS A 172 3.44 -13.21 1.86
C LYS A 172 2.41 -14.14 1.21
N ARG A 173 2.90 -15.02 0.33
CA ARG A 173 2.09 -16.09 -0.24
C ARG A 173 2.01 -17.23 0.77
N SER A 174 0.80 -17.70 1.08
CA SER A 174 0.62 -18.75 2.09
C SER A 174 1.01 -20.15 1.60
N ASP A 175 1.20 -20.33 0.29
CA ASP A 175 1.62 -21.60 -0.31
C ASP A 175 3.14 -21.82 -0.27
N SER A 176 3.93 -20.80 0.09
CA SER A 176 5.38 -20.92 0.28
C SER A 176 5.81 -21.28 1.70
N GLU A 177 4.88 -21.36 2.66
CA GLU A 177 5.20 -21.55 4.09
C GLU A 177 5.58 -23.00 4.47
N ASP A 178 5.46 -23.98 3.57
CA ASP A 178 5.71 -25.40 3.89
C ASP A 178 7.16 -25.87 3.64
N VAL A 179 8.04 -25.02 3.12
CA VAL A 179 9.49 -25.20 3.34
C VAL A 179 9.81 -24.47 4.62
N ALA A 180 9.40 -25.06 5.74
CA ALA A 180 9.89 -24.64 7.04
C ALA A 180 11.41 -24.60 6.94
N GLU A 181 11.99 -23.40 6.99
CA GLU A 181 13.33 -23.20 7.51
C GLU A 181 13.34 -23.99 8.82
N GLN A 182 13.91 -25.20 8.78
CA GLN A 182 14.00 -26.02 9.97
C GLN A 182 14.78 -25.15 10.97
N PRO A 183 14.28 -24.99 12.21
CA PRO A 183 15.08 -24.32 13.22
C PRO A 183 16.45 -25.01 13.21
N PRO A 184 17.56 -24.26 13.05
CA PRO A 184 18.87 -24.87 12.88
C PRO A 184 19.08 -25.84 14.03
N THR A 185 19.17 -27.13 13.71
CA THR A 185 19.48 -28.15 14.71
C THR A 185 20.84 -27.80 15.29
N GLU A 186 20.94 -27.77 16.62
CA GLU A 186 22.11 -27.32 17.40
C GLU A 186 23.43 -28.07 17.08
N ASP A 187 23.40 -29.08 16.20
CA ASP A 187 24.53 -29.92 15.79
C ASP A 187 25.20 -29.51 14.46
N GLU A 188 24.74 -28.47 13.76
CA GLU A 188 25.39 -27.94 12.53
C GLU A 188 26.14 -26.62 12.75
N MET A 189 26.75 -26.45 13.93
CA MET A 189 27.80 -25.45 14.15
C MET A 189 29.11 -25.93 13.52
N ASP A 190 29.34 -25.71 12.22
CA ASP A 190 30.68 -25.50 11.62
C ASP A 190 30.71 -25.48 10.07
N VAL A 191 29.57 -25.31 9.39
CA VAL A 191 29.59 -24.99 7.96
C VAL A 191 29.32 -23.50 7.81
N ASP A 192 30.38 -22.74 7.53
CA ASP A 192 30.35 -21.38 6.98
C ASP A 192 29.61 -21.39 5.62
N GLU A 193 28.31 -21.68 5.62
CA GLU A 193 27.44 -21.26 4.55
C GLU A 193 27.26 -19.76 4.74
N GLU A 194 28.12 -19.00 4.05
CA GLU A 194 27.86 -17.62 3.66
C GLU A 194 26.56 -17.61 2.80
N GLU A 195 25.41 -17.90 3.42
CA GLU A 195 24.13 -17.47 2.89
C GLU A 195 24.28 -15.97 2.63
N ASP A 196 23.99 -15.56 1.40
CA ASP A 196 24.09 -14.20 0.86
C ASP A 196 23.16 -13.23 1.63
N GLU A 197 23.44 -13.02 2.92
CA GLU A 197 22.83 -12.08 3.87
C GLU A 197 23.00 -10.62 3.40
N ASN A 198 23.72 -10.44 2.29
CA ASN A 198 24.01 -9.17 1.65
C ASN A 198 23.05 -8.81 0.50
N THR A 199 21.99 -9.60 0.25
CA THR A 199 20.86 -9.07 -0.55
C THR A 199 20.06 -8.10 0.31
N ALA A 200 20.58 -6.87 0.44
CA ALA A 200 19.93 -5.77 1.11
C ALA A 200 18.43 -5.74 0.74
N ARG A 201 17.58 -6.04 1.72
CA ARG A 201 16.13 -6.14 1.52
C ARG A 201 15.63 -4.86 0.87
N ARG A 202 15.02 -4.99 -0.31
CA ARG A 202 14.55 -3.84 -1.07
C ARG A 202 13.49 -3.08 -0.27
N VAL A 203 13.54 -1.76 -0.37
CA VAL A 203 12.57 -0.89 0.31
C VAL A 203 11.19 -1.02 -0.32
N VAL A 204 11.14 -1.25 -1.64
CA VAL A 204 9.90 -1.48 -2.39
C VAL A 204 9.93 -2.88 -2.99
N GLY A 205 8.95 -3.70 -2.62
CA GLY A 205 8.78 -5.05 -3.15
C GLY A 205 8.51 -5.05 -4.65
N LYS A 206 8.86 -6.16 -5.32
CA LYS A 206 8.76 -6.27 -6.79
C LYS A 206 7.36 -6.02 -7.32
N HIS A 207 6.33 -6.33 -6.54
CA HIS A 207 4.91 -6.19 -6.93
C HIS A 207 4.26 -4.91 -6.36
N ALA A 208 4.99 -4.12 -5.57
CA ALA A 208 4.46 -2.93 -4.91
C ALA A 208 4.53 -1.64 -5.76
N TRP A 209 5.20 -1.67 -6.91
CA TRP A 209 5.39 -0.48 -7.75
C TRP A 209 4.09 0.13 -8.30
N GLY A 210 3.08 -0.70 -8.59
CA GLY A 210 1.76 -0.22 -9.01
C GLY A 210 1.04 0.51 -7.87
N VAL A 211 1.11 -0.04 -6.66
CA VAL A 211 0.53 0.59 -5.46
C VAL A 211 1.26 1.89 -5.12
N LEU A 212 2.59 1.95 -5.30
CA LEU A 212 3.35 3.19 -5.16
C LEU A 212 2.88 4.26 -6.17
N GLU A 213 2.65 3.90 -7.43
CA GLU A 213 2.08 4.84 -8.41
C GLU A 213 0.72 5.36 -7.98
N TRP A 214 -0.15 4.48 -7.50
CA TRP A 214 -1.45 4.88 -6.98
C TRP A 214 -1.33 5.83 -5.78
N LEU A 215 -0.43 5.56 -4.82
CA LEU A 215 -0.16 6.45 -3.68
C LEU A 215 0.34 7.83 -4.13
N VAL A 216 1.29 7.88 -5.06
CA VAL A 216 1.79 9.14 -5.64
C VAL A 216 0.65 9.90 -6.32
N GLY A 217 -0.17 9.22 -7.12
CA GLY A 217 -1.36 9.79 -7.75
C GLY A 217 -2.37 10.34 -6.74
N LEU A 218 -2.59 9.64 -5.62
CA LEU A 218 -3.44 10.08 -4.53
C LEU A 218 -2.94 11.39 -3.90
N PHE A 219 -1.63 11.49 -3.64
CA PHE A 219 -1.04 12.69 -3.04
C PHE A 219 -1.04 13.88 -4.00
N GLU A 220 -0.72 13.68 -5.27
CA GLU A 220 -0.78 14.74 -6.29
C GLU A 220 -2.21 15.25 -6.50
N LEU A 221 -3.21 14.35 -6.43
CA LEU A 221 -4.60 14.75 -6.52
C LEU A 221 -5.03 15.58 -5.29
N ASP A 222 -4.57 15.22 -4.10
CA ASP A 222 -4.84 15.98 -2.87
C ASP A 222 -4.20 17.38 -2.92
N GLU A 223 -2.98 17.52 -3.45
CA GLU A 223 -2.37 18.84 -3.72
C GLU A 223 -3.23 19.71 -4.65
N LYS A 224 -3.73 19.12 -5.75
CA LYS A 224 -4.60 19.83 -6.72
C LYS A 224 -5.92 20.25 -6.07
N VAL A 225 -6.50 19.40 -5.23
CA VAL A 225 -7.71 19.72 -4.47
C VAL A 225 -7.45 20.87 -3.49
N ALA A 226 -6.32 20.86 -2.78
CA ALA A 226 -5.93 21.96 -1.89
C ALA A 226 -5.75 23.28 -2.66
N GLU A 227 -5.02 23.26 -3.77
CA GLU A 227 -4.78 24.42 -4.63
C GLU A 227 -6.09 24.99 -5.18
N SER A 228 -7.03 24.14 -5.61
CA SER A 228 -8.35 24.57 -6.10
C SER A 228 -9.21 25.28 -5.04
N LYS A 229 -8.93 25.04 -3.76
CA LYS A 229 -9.58 25.69 -2.61
C LYS A 229 -8.86 26.96 -2.16
N GLY A 230 -7.82 27.40 -2.88
CA GLY A 230 -6.98 28.53 -2.51
C GLY A 230 -6.03 28.24 -1.34
N MET A 231 -5.85 26.98 -0.97
CA MET A 231 -4.87 26.57 0.04
C MET A 231 -3.49 26.40 -0.62
N PRO A 232 -2.38 26.47 0.15
CA PRO A 232 -1.07 26.14 -0.37
C PRO A 232 -1.07 24.76 -1.02
N ARG A 233 -0.37 24.61 -2.16
CA ARG A 233 -0.24 23.35 -2.89
C ARG A 233 0.55 22.35 -2.05
N ARG A 234 -0.18 21.61 -1.21
CA ARG A 234 0.31 20.58 -0.30
C ARG A 234 -0.77 19.51 -0.16
N SER A 235 -0.35 18.26 -0.05
CA SER A 235 -1.21 17.14 0.31
C SER A 235 -1.15 16.89 1.82
N ASP A 236 -2.28 17.10 2.49
CA ASP A 236 -2.42 16.85 3.93
C ASP A 236 -2.40 15.34 4.20
N ILE A 237 -2.77 14.52 3.21
CA ILE A 237 -2.71 13.06 3.31
C ILE A 237 -1.25 12.60 3.43
N LEU A 238 -0.35 13.07 2.57
CA LEU A 238 1.07 12.70 2.65
C LEU A 238 1.68 13.16 3.98
N LEU A 239 1.32 14.34 4.49
CA LEU A 239 1.75 14.79 5.82
C LEU A 239 1.30 13.84 6.94
N SER A 240 0.10 13.26 6.84
CA SER A 240 -0.39 12.28 7.82
C SER A 240 0.38 10.94 7.80
N GLN A 241 1.22 10.71 6.77
CA GLN A 241 2.06 9.53 6.60
C GLN A 241 3.50 9.74 7.10
N ILE A 242 3.81 10.92 7.61
CA ILE A 242 5.14 11.26 8.12
C ILE A 242 5.02 11.40 9.63
N PRO A 243 5.69 10.56 10.44
CA PRO A 243 5.62 10.69 11.88
C PRO A 243 6.35 11.96 12.35
N LEU A 244 5.84 12.55 13.43
CA LEU A 244 6.57 13.55 14.22
C LEU A 244 7.73 12.84 14.96
N ALA A 245 8.93 13.41 14.95
CA ALA A 245 10.07 12.84 15.66
C ALA A 245 9.82 12.78 17.17
N ARG A 246 10.23 11.69 17.81
CA ARG A 246 10.01 11.44 19.25
C ARG A 246 10.69 12.48 20.17
N ALA A 247 11.71 13.17 19.68
CA ALA A 247 12.56 14.08 20.46
C ALA A 247 12.50 15.55 19.98
N GLY A 248 11.56 15.94 19.12
CA GLY A 248 11.49 17.32 18.66
C GLY A 248 10.40 17.62 17.62
N LEU A 249 10.45 18.83 17.06
CA LEU A 249 9.55 19.33 16.01
C LEU A 249 9.94 18.87 14.59
N GLN A 250 10.92 17.98 14.47
CA GLN A 250 11.38 17.48 13.17
C GLN A 250 10.49 16.34 12.70
N TRP A 251 10.21 16.30 11.40
CA TRP A 251 9.42 15.23 10.80
C TRP A 251 10.36 14.14 10.31
N ASP A 252 10.04 12.88 10.59
CA ASP A 252 10.84 11.73 10.16
C ASP A 252 10.42 11.32 8.73
N ILE A 253 11.05 11.97 7.75
CA ILE A 253 10.81 11.71 6.32
C ILE A 253 11.61 10.52 5.77
N GLN A 254 12.32 9.78 6.62
CA GLN A 254 13.31 8.81 6.17
C GLN A 254 12.67 7.66 5.37
N SER A 255 11.49 7.17 5.78
CA SER A 255 10.77 6.12 5.05
C SER A 255 10.45 6.54 3.61
N ALA A 256 9.94 7.76 3.42
CA ALA A 256 9.60 8.28 2.10
C ALA A 256 10.87 8.51 1.25
N LEU A 257 11.95 9.02 1.85
CA LEU A 257 13.23 9.19 1.15
C LEU A 257 13.86 7.86 0.75
N ASN A 258 13.77 6.83 1.58
CA ASN A 258 14.25 5.49 1.24
C ASN A 258 13.52 4.93 0.00
N VAL A 259 12.20 5.16 -0.11
CA VAL A 259 11.41 4.78 -1.30
C VAL A 259 11.86 5.58 -2.53
N VAL A 260 12.10 6.88 -2.39
CA VAL A 260 12.64 7.71 -3.48
C VAL A 260 14.00 7.20 -3.93
N PHE A 261 14.92 6.94 -2.99
CA PHE A 261 16.25 6.45 -3.31
C PHE A 261 16.22 5.07 -3.95
N ASP A 262 15.39 4.14 -3.48
CA ASP A 262 15.21 2.85 -4.12
C ASP A 262 14.72 3.02 -5.58
N ALA A 263 13.73 3.87 -5.81
CA ALA A 263 13.17 4.16 -7.14
C ALA A 263 14.17 4.82 -8.11
N LEU A 264 15.09 5.63 -7.58
CA LEU A 264 16.14 6.30 -8.36
C LEU A 264 17.42 5.47 -8.49
N THR A 265 17.56 4.40 -7.71
CA THR A 265 18.73 3.52 -7.77
C THR A 265 18.61 2.64 -9.02
N PRO A 266 19.59 2.72 -9.95
CA PRO A 266 19.62 1.86 -11.13
C PRO A 266 19.54 0.40 -10.70
N LEU A 267 18.77 -0.40 -11.43
CA LEU A 267 18.74 -1.83 -11.15
C LEU A 267 20.13 -2.40 -11.44
N PRO A 268 20.66 -3.30 -10.59
CA PRO A 268 21.93 -3.94 -10.88
C PRO A 268 21.82 -4.59 -12.25
N LEU A 269 22.77 -4.28 -13.13
CA LEU A 269 22.88 -4.94 -14.43
C LEU A 269 22.93 -6.43 -14.14
N ALA A 270 21.98 -7.20 -14.72
CA ALA A 270 21.94 -8.64 -14.56
C ALA A 270 23.35 -9.17 -14.84
N ARG A 271 23.96 -9.82 -13.83
CA ARG A 271 25.28 -10.41 -14.01
C ARG A 271 25.17 -11.36 -15.20
N HIS A 272 26.17 -11.30 -16.07
CA HIS A 272 26.24 -12.15 -17.23
C HIS A 272 26.42 -13.58 -16.73
N ASP A 273 25.31 -14.31 -16.58
CA ASP A 273 25.39 -15.75 -16.45
C ASP A 273 26.10 -16.25 -17.72
N GLY A 274 27.12 -17.09 -17.56
CA GLY A 274 28.10 -17.46 -18.59
C GLY A 274 27.54 -18.03 -19.90
N ASN A 275 26.22 -18.12 -20.05
CA ASN A 275 25.50 -18.47 -21.27
C ASN A 275 25.29 -17.30 -22.24
N GLY A 276 25.81 -16.10 -21.96
CA GLY A 276 25.93 -15.04 -22.96
C GLY A 276 24.61 -14.41 -23.42
N ILE A 277 23.47 -14.76 -22.83
CA ILE A 277 22.19 -14.10 -23.09
C ILE A 277 21.98 -13.04 -22.02
N PRO A 278 22.15 -11.74 -22.32
CA PRO A 278 21.85 -10.69 -21.37
C PRO A 278 20.35 -10.75 -21.04
N SER A 279 20.02 -11.08 -19.79
CA SER A 279 18.69 -10.83 -19.24
C SER A 279 18.52 -9.32 -19.09
N ALA A 280 18.22 -8.64 -20.18
CA ALA A 280 17.97 -7.21 -20.18
C ALA A 280 16.69 -6.95 -19.38
N THR A 281 16.83 -6.36 -18.20
CA THR A 281 15.69 -5.70 -17.56
C THR A 281 15.07 -4.76 -18.59
N PRO A 282 13.76 -4.82 -18.84
CA PRO A 282 13.16 -4.00 -19.88
C PRO A 282 13.35 -2.52 -19.52
N PRO A 283 13.89 -1.69 -20.43
CA PRO A 283 14.17 -0.27 -20.17
C PRO A 283 12.95 0.54 -19.71
N ILE A 284 11.75 0.01 -19.99
CA ILE A 284 10.46 0.58 -19.59
C ILE A 284 10.30 0.59 -18.06
N LEU A 285 10.71 -0.49 -17.37
CA LEU A 285 10.53 -0.58 -15.91
C LEU A 285 11.44 0.41 -15.18
N GLU A 286 12.66 0.60 -15.65
CA GLU A 286 13.59 1.56 -15.07
C GLU A 286 13.10 3.00 -15.25
N GLN A 287 12.68 3.37 -16.47
CA GLN A 287 12.09 4.69 -16.73
C GLN A 287 10.86 4.95 -15.86
N TYR A 288 10.01 3.94 -15.69
CA TYR A 288 8.83 4.02 -14.84
C TYR A 288 9.22 4.25 -13.36
N ARG A 289 10.16 3.47 -12.80
CA ARG A 289 10.66 3.64 -11.43
C ARG A 289 11.26 5.03 -11.22
N THR A 290 12.13 5.47 -12.13
CA THR A 290 12.76 6.81 -12.06
C THR A 290 11.71 7.92 -12.14
N GLY A 291 10.69 7.76 -12.99
CA GLY A 291 9.55 8.68 -13.09
C GLY A 291 8.78 8.81 -11.77
N LEU A 292 8.47 7.69 -11.12
CA LEU A 292 7.83 7.67 -9.80
C LEU A 292 8.71 8.30 -8.72
N GLY A 293 9.98 7.94 -8.67
CA GLY A 293 10.94 8.53 -7.72
C GLY A 293 11.04 10.04 -7.86
N THR A 294 11.05 10.55 -9.09
CA THR A 294 11.10 12.00 -9.37
C THR A 294 9.83 12.71 -8.92
N ARG A 295 8.65 12.14 -9.21
CA ARG A 295 7.35 12.68 -8.77
C ARG A 295 7.24 12.71 -7.26
N LEU A 296 7.59 11.61 -6.59
CA LEU A 296 7.57 11.54 -5.13
C LEU A 296 8.59 12.50 -4.50
N MET A 297 9.78 12.64 -5.08
CA MET A 297 10.77 13.61 -4.61
C MET A 297 10.25 15.05 -4.72
N ALA A 298 9.52 15.38 -5.80
CA ALA A 298 8.90 16.69 -5.96
C ALA A 298 7.84 16.96 -4.88
N LEU A 299 7.00 15.97 -4.56
CA LEU A 299 6.07 16.04 -3.42
C LEU A 299 6.85 16.31 -2.13
N VAL A 300 7.77 15.41 -1.74
CA VAL A 300 8.55 15.51 -0.49
C VAL A 300 9.28 16.85 -0.37
N ARG A 301 9.87 17.36 -1.45
CA ARG A 301 10.57 18.65 -1.46
C ARG A 301 9.65 19.82 -1.11
N THR A 302 8.44 19.84 -1.66
CA THR A 302 7.45 20.89 -1.38
C THR A 302 7.13 20.94 0.12
N TYR A 303 7.08 19.79 0.78
CA TYR A 303 6.87 19.72 2.23
C TYR A 303 8.09 20.16 3.04
N SER A 304 9.30 19.72 2.69
CA SER A 304 10.50 20.11 3.42
C SER A 304 10.65 21.63 3.46
N LEU A 305 10.36 22.32 2.36
CA LEU A 305 10.36 23.79 2.31
C LEU A 305 9.26 24.39 3.20
N PHE A 306 8.06 23.83 3.18
CA PHE A 306 6.95 24.27 4.03
C PHE A 306 7.26 24.09 5.52
N LEU A 307 7.86 22.97 5.91
CA LEU A 307 8.24 22.67 7.29
C LEU A 307 9.32 23.64 7.79
N ILE A 308 10.34 23.92 6.97
CA ILE A 308 11.37 24.92 7.30
C ILE A 308 10.73 26.31 7.47
N SER A 309 9.82 26.70 6.58
CA SER A 309 9.13 28.00 6.65
C SER A 309 8.27 28.11 7.92
N THR A 310 7.49 27.07 8.24
CA THR A 310 6.63 27.03 9.43
C THR A 310 7.46 27.06 10.72
N PHE A 311 8.56 26.31 10.76
CA PHE A 311 9.48 26.32 11.90
C PHE A 311 10.11 27.70 12.10
N MET A 312 10.60 28.34 11.04
CA MET A 312 11.14 29.70 11.12
C MET A 312 10.08 30.68 11.63
N ALA A 313 8.84 30.62 11.13
CA ALA A 313 7.76 31.46 11.63
C ALA A 313 7.50 31.23 13.13
N GLN A 314 7.48 29.98 13.61
CA GLN A 314 7.33 29.70 15.03
C GLN A 314 8.49 30.23 15.87
N VAL A 315 9.73 30.13 15.39
CA VAL A 315 10.91 30.63 16.11
C VAL A 315 10.91 32.17 16.18
N TYR A 316 10.56 32.85 15.09
CA TYR A 316 10.58 34.33 15.04
C TYR A 316 9.37 34.99 15.70
N TYR A 317 8.20 34.32 15.70
CA TYR A 317 6.96 34.88 16.27
C TYR A 317 6.59 34.29 17.63
N SER A 318 7.43 33.44 18.24
CA SER A 318 7.23 33.06 19.63
C SER A 318 7.41 34.33 20.48
N PRO A 319 6.35 34.88 21.10
CA PRO A 319 6.49 36.08 21.90
C PRO A 319 7.45 35.71 23.02
N THR A 320 8.65 36.28 22.99
CA THR A 320 9.57 36.25 24.11
C THR A 320 8.75 36.75 25.28
N THR A 321 8.39 35.85 26.19
CA THR A 321 7.76 36.20 27.45
C THR A 321 8.73 37.13 28.14
N GLN A 322 8.52 38.43 27.97
CA GLN A 322 9.17 39.48 28.73
C GLN A 322 8.67 39.30 30.17
N SER A 323 9.48 38.62 30.97
CA SER A 323 9.42 38.65 32.43
C SER A 323 10.26 39.80 32.94
#